data_AF-A0A6N2TK78-F1
#
_entry.id   AF-A0A6N2TK78-F1
#
_cell.length_a   1.000
_cell.length_b   1.000
_cell.length_c   1.000
_cell.angle_alpha   90.00
_cell.angle_beta   90.00
_cell.angle_gamma   90.00
#
_symmetry.space_group_name_H-M   'P 1'
#
loop_
_entity.id
_entity.type
_entity.pdbx_description
1 polymer ?
#
loop_
_entity_poly.entity_id
_entity_poly.type
_entity_poly.pdbx_seq_one_letter_code
_entity_poly.pdbx_strand_id
1 'polypeptide(L)'
;MTIQEVADRTGLSQAGVLKHVKNKRNLLDLVLRQYDFSEDENSSNNYLIRKLNLSKEELSKHPALMPEWYREIARFNEENPYQTRAYLVLRAEALDESHPAHEYFAHRGQRLRKQVEQVPWKLPPEYSKPEQVGLLSMAIGSAMEGLESRWLGEPDIDFLQTWTAYEDILFPLPHWEGYR
;
A
#
# COMPACT_ATOMS: atom_id res chain seq x y z
N MET A 1 -1.93 -0.17 -22.93
CA MET A 1 -3.11 -1.07 -22.87
C MET A 1 -4.37 -0.36 -23.37
N THR A 2 -5.09 -0.96 -24.32
CA THR A 2 -6.36 -0.46 -24.89
C THR A 2 -7.57 -1.23 -24.34
N ILE A 3 -8.79 -0.70 -24.52
CA ILE A 3 -10.02 -1.42 -24.14
C ILE A 3 -10.18 -2.71 -24.97
N GLN A 4 -9.71 -2.72 -26.21
CA GLN A 4 -9.73 -3.91 -27.06
C GLN A 4 -8.83 -5.01 -26.50
N GLU A 5 -7.59 -4.68 -26.11
CA GLU A 5 -6.68 -5.66 -25.51
C GLU A 5 -7.23 -6.27 -24.21
N VAL A 6 -7.98 -5.49 -23.43
CA VAL A 6 -8.66 -5.98 -22.21
C VAL A 6 -9.81 -6.91 -22.58
N ALA A 7 -10.59 -6.56 -23.61
CA ALA A 7 -11.68 -7.39 -24.13
C ALA A 7 -11.14 -8.75 -24.60
N ASP A 8 -10.07 -8.74 -25.40
CA ASP A 8 -9.42 -9.94 -25.92
C ASP A 8 -8.90 -10.85 -24.80
N ARG A 9 -8.28 -10.29 -23.75
CA ARG A 9 -7.77 -11.06 -22.60
C ARG A 9 -8.86 -11.63 -21.69
N THR A 10 -10.04 -11.01 -21.65
CA THR A 10 -11.16 -11.41 -20.78
C THR A 10 -12.20 -12.26 -21.49
N GLY A 11 -12.07 -12.46 -22.81
CA GLY A 11 -13.08 -13.13 -23.63
C GLY A 11 -14.37 -12.32 -23.80
N LEU A 12 -14.36 -11.02 -23.49
CA LEU A 12 -15.49 -10.12 -23.66
C LEU A 12 -15.38 -9.39 -25.00
N SER A 13 -16.51 -8.88 -25.51
CA SER A 13 -16.46 -7.89 -26.60
C SER A 13 -16.07 -6.52 -26.04
N GLN A 14 -15.54 -5.64 -26.90
CA GLN A 14 -15.23 -4.25 -26.52
C GLN A 14 -16.45 -3.53 -25.93
N ALA A 15 -17.63 -3.72 -26.54
CA ALA A 15 -18.90 -3.22 -26.04
C ALA A 15 -19.29 -3.85 -24.69
N GLY A 16 -18.99 -5.13 -24.49
CA GLY A 16 -19.16 -5.82 -23.22
C GLY A 16 -18.32 -5.19 -22.10
N VAL A 17 -17.03 -4.97 -22.33
CA VAL A 17 -16.15 -4.28 -21.38
C VAL A 17 -16.68 -2.87 -21.07
N LEU A 18 -17.00 -2.08 -22.10
CA LEU A 18 -17.54 -0.73 -21.94
C LEU A 18 -18.91 -0.71 -21.25
N LYS A 19 -19.73 -1.76 -21.34
CA LYS A 19 -20.97 -1.83 -20.56
C LYS A 19 -20.68 -1.81 -19.05
N HIS A 20 -19.61 -2.49 -18.62
CA HIS A 20 -19.19 -2.55 -17.21
C HIS A 20 -18.48 -1.27 -16.76
N VAL A 21 -17.43 -0.87 -17.47
CA VAL A 21 -16.56 0.24 -17.03
C VAL A 21 -16.94 1.59 -17.63
N LYS A 22 -17.79 1.65 -18.65
CA LYS A 22 -18.18 2.85 -19.42
C LYS A 22 -17.06 3.45 -20.28
N ASN A 23 -15.86 3.65 -19.73
CA ASN A 23 -14.72 4.21 -20.44
C ASN A 23 -13.38 3.75 -19.82
N LYS A 24 -12.27 4.10 -20.48
CA LYS A 24 -10.92 3.72 -20.05
C LYS A 24 -10.52 4.31 -18.69
N ARG A 25 -10.99 5.52 -18.36
CA ARG A 25 -10.69 6.18 -17.07
C ARG A 25 -11.31 5.39 -15.91
N ASN A 26 -12.54 4.94 -16.05
CA ASN A 26 -13.22 4.14 -15.04
C ASN A 26 -12.62 2.73 -14.90
N LEU A 27 -12.12 2.14 -16.00
CA LEU A 27 -11.35 0.90 -15.90
C LEU A 27 -10.07 1.11 -15.08
N LEU A 28 -9.36 2.21 -15.30
CA LEU A 28 -8.18 2.56 -14.53
C LEU A 28 -8.52 2.78 -13.04
N ASP A 29 -9.59 3.52 -12.75
CA ASP A 29 -10.08 3.71 -11.37
C ASP A 29 -10.42 2.37 -10.71
N LEU A 30 -11.09 1.46 -11.43
CA LEU A 30 -11.42 0.13 -10.92
C LEU A 30 -10.18 -0.69 -10.59
N VAL A 31 -9.18 -0.72 -11.49
CA VAL A 31 -7.92 -1.44 -11.26
C VAL A 31 -7.17 -0.85 -10.07
N LEU A 32 -7.14 0.47 -9.95
CA LEU A 32 -6.49 1.14 -8.82
C LEU A 32 -7.20 0.84 -7.49
N ARG A 33 -8.54 0.86 -7.46
CA ARG A 33 -9.31 0.45 -6.28
C ARG A 33 -9.08 -1.01 -5.92
N GLN A 34 -8.99 -1.89 -6.92
CA GLN A 34 -8.64 -3.30 -6.67
C GLN A 34 -7.23 -3.42 -6.08
N TYR A 35 -6.27 -2.64 -6.58
CA TYR A 35 -4.91 -2.61 -6.02
C TYR A 35 -4.91 -2.12 -4.55
N ASP A 36 -5.62 -1.03 -4.26
CA ASP A 36 -5.60 -0.40 -2.94
C ASP A 36 -6.48 -1.07 -1.89
N PHE A 37 -7.55 -1.77 -2.29
CA PHE A 37 -8.60 -2.26 -1.40
C PHE A 37 -8.99 -3.71 -1.68
N SER A 38 -8.09 -4.50 -2.28
CA SER A 38 -8.32 -5.94 -2.38
C SER A 38 -8.47 -6.53 -0.97
N GLU A 39 -9.58 -7.22 -0.74
CA GLU A 39 -9.84 -8.03 0.47
C GLU A 39 -9.36 -9.48 0.29
N ASP A 40 -8.64 -9.78 -0.80
CA ASP A 40 -8.00 -11.07 -0.99
C ASP A 40 -7.03 -11.36 0.16
N GLU A 41 -6.95 -12.63 0.59
CA GLU A 41 -6.03 -13.08 1.63
C GLU A 41 -4.58 -12.76 1.27
N ASN A 42 -4.26 -12.69 -0.02
CA ASN A 42 -2.94 -12.36 -0.52
C ASN A 42 -2.71 -10.84 -0.69
N SER A 43 -3.58 -9.97 -0.18
CA SER A 43 -3.47 -8.51 -0.28
C SER A 43 -2.58 -7.92 0.83
N SER A 44 -1.88 -6.83 0.51
CA SER A 44 -1.15 -6.01 1.49
C SER A 44 -2.03 -5.44 2.62
N ASN A 45 -3.35 -5.41 2.44
CA ASN A 45 -4.31 -4.99 3.46
C ASN A 45 -4.76 -6.11 4.41
N ASN A 46 -4.43 -7.37 4.13
CA ASN A 46 -4.87 -8.50 4.94
C ASN A 46 -4.44 -8.33 6.41
N TYR A 47 -3.26 -7.76 6.66
CA TYR A 47 -2.82 -7.38 8.01
C TYR A 47 -3.87 -6.56 8.78
N LEU A 48 -4.32 -5.45 8.20
CA LEU A 48 -5.25 -4.53 8.86
C LEU A 48 -6.59 -5.21 9.08
N ILE A 49 -7.09 -5.93 8.08
CA ILE A 49 -8.35 -6.69 8.18
C ILE A 49 -8.29 -7.68 9.34
N ARG A 50 -7.22 -8.49 9.42
CA ARG A 50 -7.03 -9.43 10.53
C ARG A 50 -7.04 -8.72 11.88
N LYS A 51 -6.24 -7.66 12.04
CA LYS A 51 -6.12 -6.95 13.33
C LYS A 51 -7.42 -6.25 13.74
N LEU A 52 -8.18 -5.70 12.79
CA LEU A 52 -9.47 -5.05 13.06
C LEU A 52 -10.58 -6.04 13.43
N ASN A 53 -10.47 -7.30 13.00
CA ASN A 53 -11.42 -8.36 13.33
C ASN A 53 -11.14 -9.06 14.67
N LEU A 54 -10.01 -8.78 15.32
CA LEU A 54 -9.68 -9.36 16.62
C LEU A 54 -10.52 -8.75 17.75
N SER A 55 -10.87 -9.57 18.73
CA SER A 55 -11.42 -9.08 20.00
C SER A 55 -10.38 -8.27 20.80
N LYS A 56 -10.84 -7.50 21.79
CA LYS A 56 -9.96 -6.76 22.69
C LYS A 56 -8.96 -7.66 23.43
N GLU A 57 -9.38 -8.87 23.81
CA GLU A 57 -8.50 -9.83 24.49
C GLU A 57 -7.39 -10.34 23.55
N GLU A 58 -7.75 -10.67 22.30
CA GLU A 58 -6.79 -11.12 21.29
C GLU A 58 -5.82 -10.01 20.91
N LEU A 59 -6.29 -8.77 20.75
CA LEU A 59 -5.42 -7.61 20.51
C LEU A 59 -4.44 -7.36 21.66
N SER A 60 -4.83 -7.64 22.90
CA SER A 60 -3.90 -7.52 24.04
C SER A 60 -2.76 -8.54 23.98
N LYS A 61 -3.01 -9.73 23.41
CA LYS A 61 -2.01 -10.80 23.23
C LYS A 61 -1.20 -10.62 21.94
N HIS A 62 -1.83 -10.07 20.91
CA HIS A 62 -1.29 -9.91 19.56
C HIS A 62 -1.54 -8.49 19.05
N PRO A 63 -0.88 -7.47 19.65
CA PRO A 63 -1.11 -6.07 19.29
C PRO A 63 -0.85 -5.81 17.80
N ALA A 64 -1.50 -4.80 17.24
CA ALA A 64 -1.14 -4.29 15.93
C ALA A 64 0.17 -3.50 16.03
N LEU A 65 1.20 -3.92 15.29
CA LEU A 65 2.52 -3.32 15.26
C LEU A 65 2.77 -2.77 13.87
N MET A 66 3.03 -1.47 13.77
CA MET A 66 3.24 -0.82 12.47
C MET A 66 4.48 -1.36 11.73
N PRO A 67 5.63 -1.64 12.39
CA PRO A 67 6.76 -2.29 11.73
C PRO A 67 6.42 -3.67 11.15
N GLU A 68 5.67 -4.50 11.89
CA GLU A 68 5.19 -5.81 11.41
C GLU A 68 4.31 -5.67 10.15
N TRP A 69 3.42 -4.67 10.13
CA TRP A 69 2.59 -4.39 8.96
C TRP A 69 3.44 -4.04 7.73
N TYR A 70 4.42 -3.14 7.86
CA TYR A 70 5.29 -2.79 6.73
C TYR A 70 6.19 -3.95 6.29
N ARG A 71 6.56 -4.88 7.19
CA ARG A 71 7.23 -6.13 6.81
C ARG A 71 6.35 -7.01 5.92
N GLU A 72 5.05 -7.10 6.21
CA GLU A 72 4.11 -7.82 5.33
C GLU A 72 3.96 -7.12 3.97
N ILE A 73 3.89 -5.78 3.95
CA ILE A 73 3.88 -5.01 2.70
C ILE A 73 5.16 -5.27 1.88
N ALA A 74 6.33 -5.23 2.51
CA ALA A 74 7.60 -5.47 1.83
C ALA A 74 7.65 -6.85 1.17
N ARG A 75 7.24 -7.92 1.89
CA ARG A 75 7.16 -9.27 1.33
C ARG A 75 6.19 -9.34 0.15
N PHE A 76 5.00 -8.78 0.32
CA PHE A 76 4.01 -8.75 -0.76
C PHE A 76 4.56 -8.02 -2.00
N ASN A 77 5.23 -6.88 -1.83
CA ASN A 77 5.77 -6.11 -2.95
C ASN A 77 6.98 -6.79 -3.62
N GLU A 78 7.79 -7.54 -2.87
CA GLU A 78 8.87 -8.37 -3.41
C GLU A 78 8.34 -9.51 -4.30
N GLU A 79 7.28 -10.18 -3.84
CA GLU A 79 6.63 -11.27 -4.58
C GLU A 79 5.90 -10.77 -5.84
N ASN A 80 5.57 -9.47 -5.90
CA ASN A 80 4.78 -8.85 -6.97
C ASN A 80 5.51 -7.69 -7.68
N PRO A 81 6.74 -7.87 -8.19
CA PRO A 81 7.60 -6.78 -8.67
C PRO A 81 7.01 -6.02 -9.87
N TYR A 82 6.28 -6.72 -10.74
CA TYR A 82 5.58 -6.10 -11.87
C TYR A 82 4.47 -5.15 -11.39
N GLN A 83 3.71 -5.56 -10.37
CA GLN A 83 2.62 -4.78 -9.81
C GLN A 83 3.17 -3.54 -9.08
N THR A 84 4.22 -3.72 -8.28
CA THR A 84 4.94 -2.65 -7.59
C THR A 84 5.46 -1.61 -8.59
N ARG A 85 6.13 -2.06 -9.67
CA ARG A 85 6.61 -1.18 -10.74
C ARG A 85 5.49 -0.41 -11.42
N ALA A 86 4.41 -1.08 -11.80
CA ALA A 86 3.28 -0.45 -12.46
C ALA A 86 2.64 0.63 -11.57
N TYR A 87 2.50 0.36 -10.27
CA TYR A 87 2.01 1.33 -9.30
C TYR A 87 2.93 2.56 -9.21
N LEU A 88 4.25 2.37 -9.07
CA LEU A 88 5.21 3.48 -8.95
C LEU A 88 5.21 4.39 -10.17
N VAL A 89 5.24 3.80 -11.38
CA VAL A 89 5.20 4.55 -12.64
C VAL A 89 3.90 5.34 -12.75
N LEU A 90 2.76 4.67 -12.54
CA LEU A 90 1.45 5.31 -12.67
C LEU A 90 1.25 6.44 -11.64
N ARG A 91 1.75 6.25 -10.42
CA ARG A 91 1.73 7.28 -9.38
C ARG A 91 2.57 8.49 -9.76
N ALA A 92 3.76 8.28 -10.32
CA ALA A 92 4.63 9.35 -10.80
C ALA A 92 3.99 10.10 -11.99
N GLU A 93 3.43 9.38 -12.97
CA GLU A 93 2.70 9.97 -14.10
C GLU A 93 1.47 10.78 -13.62
N ALA A 94 0.78 10.31 -12.58
CA ALA A 94 -0.39 10.97 -12.02
C ALA A 94 -0.08 12.26 -11.24
N LEU A 95 1.20 12.64 -11.07
CA LEU A 95 1.57 13.97 -10.57
C LEU A 95 1.17 15.08 -11.54
N ASP A 96 1.08 14.78 -12.84
CA ASP A 96 0.51 15.68 -13.84
C ASP A 96 -1.01 15.80 -13.62
N GLU A 97 -1.51 17.02 -13.40
CA GLU A 97 -2.94 17.32 -13.20
C GLU A 97 -3.82 16.90 -14.39
N SER A 98 -3.26 16.82 -15.59
CA SER A 98 -3.96 16.37 -16.80
C SER A 98 -4.08 14.84 -16.88
N HIS A 99 -3.35 14.10 -16.07
CA HIS A 99 -3.34 12.65 -16.11
C HIS A 99 -4.70 12.07 -15.62
N PRO A 100 -5.29 11.07 -16.30
CA PRO A 100 -6.61 10.54 -15.93
C PRO A 100 -6.72 9.96 -14.51
N ALA A 101 -5.60 9.56 -13.90
CA ALA A 101 -5.53 9.04 -12.53
C ALA A 101 -5.17 10.11 -11.48
N HIS A 102 -4.95 11.37 -11.86
CA HIS A 102 -4.52 12.43 -10.94
C HIS A 102 -5.41 12.51 -9.70
N GLU A 103 -6.72 12.69 -9.91
CA GLU A 103 -7.72 12.74 -8.83
C GLU A 103 -7.66 11.52 -7.90
N TYR A 104 -7.47 10.32 -8.46
CA TYR A 104 -7.42 9.10 -7.66
C TYR A 104 -6.25 9.15 -6.66
N PHE A 105 -5.06 9.49 -7.15
CA PHE A 105 -3.83 9.55 -6.35
C PHE A 105 -3.81 10.77 -5.42
N ALA A 106 -4.34 11.92 -5.84
CA ALA A 106 -4.47 13.11 -5.02
C ALA A 106 -5.27 12.83 -3.73
N HIS A 107 -6.36 12.06 -3.84
CA HIS A 107 -7.19 11.69 -2.69
C HIS A 107 -6.69 10.42 -1.97
N ARG A 108 -5.77 9.64 -2.57
CA ARG A 108 -5.31 8.35 -2.04
C ARG A 108 -4.66 8.48 -0.67
N GLY A 109 -3.74 9.44 -0.53
CA GLY A 109 -3.05 9.65 0.74
C GLY A 109 -4.01 9.92 1.90
N GLN A 110 -5.10 10.64 1.65
CA GLN A 110 -6.13 10.90 2.66
C GLN A 110 -6.93 9.64 3.01
N ARG A 111 -7.29 8.82 2.01
CA ARG A 111 -7.99 7.54 2.24
C ARG A 111 -7.16 6.59 3.09
N LEU A 112 -5.88 6.42 2.75
CA LEU A 112 -4.99 5.53 3.49
C LEU A 112 -4.74 6.00 4.91
N ARG A 113 -4.46 7.29 5.13
CA ARG A 113 -4.28 7.83 6.49
C ARG A 113 -5.52 7.59 7.35
N LYS A 114 -6.72 7.85 6.82
CA LYS A 114 -7.98 7.56 7.54
C LYS A 114 -8.16 6.10 7.91
N GLN A 115 -7.66 5.15 7.12
CA GLN A 115 -7.70 3.73 7.46
C GLN A 115 -6.69 3.40 8.55
N VAL A 116 -5.45 3.87 8.41
CA VAL A 116 -4.38 3.64 9.39
C VAL A 116 -4.72 4.25 10.75
N GLU A 117 -5.36 5.41 10.76
CA GLU A 117 -5.84 6.12 11.97
C GLU A 117 -6.87 5.33 12.80
N GLN A 118 -7.56 4.36 12.19
CA GLN A 118 -8.59 3.55 12.85
C GLN A 118 -8.03 2.29 13.52
N VAL A 119 -6.79 1.91 13.19
CA VAL A 119 -6.19 0.69 13.71
C VAL A 119 -5.66 0.96 15.13
N PRO A 120 -5.95 0.08 16.11
CA PRO A 120 -5.48 0.24 17.49
C PRO A 120 -4.00 -0.17 17.61
N TRP A 121 -3.12 0.63 16.99
CA TRP A 121 -1.69 0.37 17.01
C TRP A 121 -1.11 0.45 18.42
N LYS A 122 -0.21 -0.47 18.73
CA LYS A 122 0.70 -0.33 19.87
C LYS A 122 1.93 0.43 19.38
N LEU A 123 2.04 1.72 19.75
CA LEU A 123 3.10 2.63 19.34
C LEU A 123 3.72 3.35 20.54
N PRO A 124 4.92 3.94 20.38
CA PRO A 124 5.49 4.85 21.37
C PRO A 124 4.51 5.98 21.77
N PRO A 125 4.55 6.46 23.03
CA PRO A 125 3.54 7.39 23.58
C PRO A 125 3.36 8.71 22.82
N GLU A 126 4.38 9.18 22.11
CA GLU A 126 4.31 10.37 21.27
C GLU A 126 3.39 10.22 20.05
N TYR A 127 3.05 9.00 19.64
CA TYR A 127 2.11 8.70 18.55
C TYR A 127 0.72 8.34 19.09
N SER A 128 0.24 9.13 20.05
CA SER A 128 -1.04 8.88 20.75
C SER A 128 -2.25 9.49 20.06
N LYS A 129 -2.06 10.40 19.09
CA LYS A 129 -3.14 11.03 18.34
C LYS A 129 -3.23 10.51 16.91
N PRO A 130 -4.43 10.40 16.32
CA PRO A 130 -4.61 9.91 14.95
C PRO A 130 -3.73 10.62 13.91
N GLU A 131 -3.63 11.96 13.98
CA GLU A 131 -2.83 12.72 13.02
C GLU A 131 -1.33 12.39 13.09
N GLN A 132 -0.82 12.03 14.26
CA GLN A 132 0.57 11.62 14.46
C GLN A 132 0.81 10.23 13.90
N VAL A 133 -0.14 9.31 14.08
CA VAL A 133 -0.12 7.97 13.48
C VAL A 133 -0.15 8.06 11.95
N GLY A 134 -1.03 8.90 11.39
CA GLY A 134 -1.13 9.14 9.96
C GLY A 134 0.16 9.75 9.37
N LEU A 135 0.79 10.69 10.08
CA LEU A 135 2.07 11.27 9.68
C LEU A 135 3.21 10.26 9.73
N LEU A 136 3.28 9.46 10.79
CA LEU A 136 4.26 8.39 10.96
C LEU A 136 4.16 7.37 9.81
N SER A 137 2.97 6.85 9.54
CA SER A 137 2.74 5.93 8.42
C SER A 137 3.08 6.56 7.07
N MET A 138 2.77 7.84 6.86
CA MET A 138 3.17 8.53 5.63
C MET A 138 4.70 8.59 5.48
N ALA A 139 5.44 8.85 6.55
CA ALA A 139 6.90 8.89 6.53
C ALA A 139 7.50 7.52 6.20
N ILE A 140 7.03 6.46 6.88
CA ILE A 140 7.49 5.08 6.66
C ILE A 140 7.14 4.61 5.25
N GLY A 141 5.91 4.86 4.80
CA GLY A 141 5.46 4.51 3.44
C GLY A 141 6.26 5.25 2.36
N SER A 142 6.69 6.48 2.63
CA SER A 142 7.58 7.22 1.70
C SER A 142 8.98 6.61 1.63
N ALA A 143 9.51 6.12 2.76
CA ALA A 143 10.78 5.39 2.78
C ALA A 143 10.69 4.06 2.03
N MET A 144 9.57 3.32 2.19
CA MET A 144 9.28 2.08 1.45
C MET A 144 9.22 2.36 -0.07
N GLU A 145 8.40 3.33 -0.49
CA GLU A 145 8.24 3.68 -1.92
C GLU A 145 9.59 4.10 -2.54
N GLY A 146 10.41 4.85 -1.79
CA GLY A 146 11.76 5.22 -2.21
C GLY A 146 12.69 4.01 -2.36
N LEU A 147 12.64 3.05 -1.43
CA LEU A 147 13.42 1.82 -1.51
C LEU A 147 12.96 0.94 -2.66
N GLU A 148 11.65 0.77 -2.87
CA GLU A 148 11.09 0.02 -3.99
C GLU A 148 11.54 0.58 -5.33
N SER A 149 11.55 1.91 -5.47
CA SER A 149 12.04 2.57 -6.68
C SER A 149 13.51 2.28 -6.94
N ARG A 150 14.35 2.23 -5.88
CA ARG A 150 15.77 1.87 -6.01
C ARG A 150 15.94 0.41 -6.36
N TRP A 151 15.30 -0.49 -5.61
CA TRP A 151 15.32 -1.93 -5.86
C TRP A 151 14.96 -2.30 -7.30
N LEU A 152 13.95 -1.66 -7.87
CA LEU A 152 13.50 -1.95 -9.23
C LEU A 152 14.36 -1.29 -10.33
N GLY A 153 15.16 -0.28 -9.98
CA GLY A 153 15.91 0.56 -10.92
C GLY A 153 17.43 0.44 -10.86
N GLU A 154 17.97 0.00 -9.72
CA GLU A 154 19.40 -0.16 -9.46
C GLU A 154 19.75 -1.66 -9.39
N PRO A 155 20.87 -2.09 -10.00
CA PRO A 155 21.32 -3.47 -9.85
C PRO A 155 21.76 -3.76 -8.41
N ASP A 156 21.68 -5.03 -8.00
CA ASP A 156 22.26 -5.57 -6.76
C ASP A 156 21.65 -5.09 -5.43
N ILE A 157 20.46 -4.48 -5.44
CA ILE A 157 19.70 -4.21 -4.21
C ILE A 157 18.86 -5.44 -3.86
N ASP A 158 19.13 -6.04 -2.70
CA ASP A 158 18.22 -6.97 -2.05
C ASP A 158 17.17 -6.18 -1.27
N PHE A 159 15.90 -6.25 -1.71
CA PHE A 159 14.83 -5.43 -1.18
C PHE A 159 14.53 -5.71 0.30
N LEU A 160 14.32 -6.99 0.65
CA LEU A 160 13.95 -7.37 2.02
C LEU A 160 15.11 -7.20 3.00
N GLN A 161 16.34 -7.51 2.56
CA GLN A 161 17.53 -7.26 3.37
C GLN A 161 17.70 -5.76 3.63
N THR A 162 17.52 -4.92 2.62
CA THR A 162 17.64 -3.46 2.78
C THR A 162 16.51 -2.88 3.62
N TRP A 163 15.28 -3.39 3.47
CA TRP A 163 14.15 -2.99 4.31
C TRP A 163 14.40 -3.32 5.79
N THR A 164 14.99 -4.49 6.07
CA THR A 164 15.40 -4.86 7.43
C THR A 164 16.37 -3.84 8.03
N ALA A 165 17.33 -3.33 7.23
CA ALA A 165 18.22 -2.26 7.68
C ALA A 165 17.50 -0.90 7.83
N TYR A 166 16.49 -0.60 7.01
CA TYR A 166 15.65 0.59 7.17
C TYR A 166 14.85 0.56 8.47
N GLU A 167 14.39 -0.61 8.92
CA GLU A 167 13.68 -0.73 10.20
C GLU A 167 14.52 -0.29 11.40
N ASP A 168 15.84 -0.52 11.39
CA ASP A 168 16.72 -0.04 12.46
C ASP A 168 16.87 1.50 12.46
N ILE A 169 16.70 2.14 11.30
CA ILE A 169 16.73 3.61 11.16
C ILE A 169 15.37 4.21 11.54
N LEU A 170 14.28 3.61 11.07
CA LEU A 170 12.91 4.11 11.25
C LEU A 170 12.37 3.79 12.65
N PHE A 171 12.78 2.66 13.22
CA PHE A 171 12.31 2.11 14.49
C PHE A 171 13.49 1.76 15.43
N PRO A 172 14.31 2.74 15.84
CA PRO A 172 15.53 2.49 16.59
C PRO A 172 15.25 1.97 18.01
N LEU A 173 16.08 1.04 18.46
CA LEU A 173 16.11 0.58 19.85
C LEU A 173 16.98 1.52 20.73
N PRO A 174 16.66 1.69 22.03
CA PRO A 174 15.57 1.04 22.77
C PRO A 174 14.21 1.75 22.64
N HIS A 175 14.13 2.84 21.88
CA HIS A 175 12.92 3.65 21.80
C HIS A 175 11.70 2.86 21.28
N TRP A 176 11.92 1.97 20.31
CA TRP A 176 10.91 1.08 19.74
C TRP A 176 10.85 -0.31 20.39
N GLU A 177 11.47 -0.51 21.55
CA GLU A 177 11.45 -1.79 22.26
C GLU A 177 10.00 -2.19 22.61
N GLY A 178 9.58 -3.38 22.17
CA GLY A 178 8.21 -3.87 22.34
C GLY A 178 7.16 -3.24 21.40
N TYR A 179 7.59 -2.45 20.42
CA TYR A 179 6.76 -1.82 19.37
C TYR A 179 7.09 -2.30 17.94
N ARG A 180 8.10 -3.15 17.74
CA ARG A 180 8.54 -3.69 16.44
C ARG A 180 8.62 -5.22 16.41
#